data_AF-A0A5S4G9H2-F1
#
_entry.id   AF-A0A5S4G9H2-F1
#
_cell.length_a   1.000
_cell.length_b   1.000
_cell.length_c   1.000
_cell.angle_alpha   90.00
_cell.angle_beta   90.00
_cell.angle_gamma   90.00
#
_symmetry.space_group_name_H-M   'P 1'
#
loop_
_entity.id
_entity.type
_entity.pdbx_description
1 polymer ?
#
loop_
_entity_poly.entity_id
_entity_poly.type
_entity_poly.pdbx_seq_one_letter_code
_entity_poly.pdbx_strand_id
1 'polypeptide(L)'
;MTLAKYELIDAEKARHSIVKMCAWLQVSRSGYYEWRERPASATAQRRALLAALVAEIFAGSHETYGYRRVHAALARRGEHCSAELVRALMREQG
;
A
#
# COMPACT_ATOMS: atom_id res chain seq x y z
N MET A 1 6.46 -16.23 -9.19
CA MET A 1 6.18 -17.33 -8.25
C MET A 1 7.08 -17.36 -6.99
N THR A 2 7.82 -16.30 -6.66
CA THR A 2 8.66 -16.22 -5.44
C THR A 2 8.07 -15.37 -4.31
N LEU A 3 7.13 -14.46 -4.60
CA LEU A 3 6.49 -13.60 -3.59
C LEU A 3 5.76 -14.41 -2.50
N ALA A 4 4.97 -15.42 -2.90
CA ALA A 4 4.24 -16.27 -1.95
C ALA A 4 5.15 -16.97 -0.92
N LYS A 5 6.40 -17.27 -1.29
CA LYS A 5 7.38 -17.88 -0.36
C LYS A 5 7.89 -16.86 0.66
N TYR A 6 8.15 -15.63 0.23
CA TYR A 6 8.62 -14.58 1.14
C TYR A 6 7.50 -14.06 2.05
N GLU A 7 6.27 -13.98 1.56
CA GLU A 7 5.08 -13.66 2.36
C GLU A 7 4.87 -14.68 3.49
N LEU A 8 5.01 -15.98 3.19
CA LEU A 8 4.94 -17.03 4.19
C LEU A 8 6.05 -16.91 5.25
N ILE A 9 7.29 -16.63 4.83
CA ILE A 9 8.41 -16.39 5.75
C ILE A 9 8.10 -15.19 6.66
N ASP A 10 7.54 -14.11 6.12
CA ASP A 10 7.25 -12.91 6.90
C ASP A 10 6.10 -13.10 7.91
N ALA A 11 5.07 -13.87 7.53
CA ALA A 11 3.98 -14.25 8.42
C ALA A 11 4.45 -15.14 9.60
N GLU A 12 5.36 -16.07 9.33
CA GLU A 12 5.80 -17.08 10.31
C GLU A 12 7.10 -16.72 11.05
N LYS A 13 7.74 -15.57 10.75
CA LYS A 13 9.02 -15.14 11.37
C LYS A 13 8.99 -15.02 12.90
N ALA A 14 7.81 -14.82 13.48
CA ALA A 14 7.62 -14.75 14.93
C ALA A 14 7.68 -16.12 15.61
N ARG A 15 7.38 -17.20 14.87
CA ARG A 15 7.30 -18.58 15.37
C ARG A 15 8.49 -19.44 14.94
N HIS A 16 9.12 -19.09 13.82
CA HIS A 16 10.17 -19.88 13.21
C HIS A 16 11.38 -19.03 12.84
N SER A 17 12.56 -19.66 12.86
CA SER A 17 13.79 -19.02 12.40
C SER A 17 13.73 -18.76 10.89
N ILE A 18 13.92 -17.50 10.48
CA ILE A 18 14.01 -17.07 9.07
C ILE A 18 15.03 -17.92 8.30
N VAL A 19 16.17 -18.25 8.93
CA VAL A 19 17.22 -19.07 8.30
C VAL A 19 16.71 -20.46 7.93
N LYS A 20 15.95 -21.10 8.82
CA LYS A 20 15.38 -22.43 8.58
C LYS A 20 14.30 -22.37 7.49
N MET A 21 13.43 -21.37 7.53
CA MET A 21 12.39 -21.22 6.52
C MET A 21 12.95 -20.91 5.13
N CYS A 22 13.99 -20.08 5.01
CA CYS A 22 14.69 -19.85 3.75
C CYS A 22 15.27 -21.16 3.19
N ALA A 23 15.85 -22.00 4.05
CA ALA A 23 16.36 -23.31 3.64
C ALA A 23 15.25 -24.26 3.17
N TRP A 24 14.15 -24.37 3.92
CA TRP A 24 13.02 -25.24 3.58
C TRP A 24 12.33 -24.83 2.28
N LEU A 25 12.18 -23.53 2.05
CA LEU A 25 11.51 -22.99 0.86
C LEU A 25 12.44 -22.83 -0.34
N GLN A 26 13.72 -23.18 -0.19
CA GLN A 26 14.79 -23.02 -1.17
C GLN A 26 14.85 -21.60 -1.75
N VAL A 27 14.89 -20.61 -0.86
CA VAL A 27 15.04 -19.19 -1.21
C VAL A 27 16.28 -18.61 -0.53
N SER A 28 16.87 -17.57 -1.13
CA SER A 28 18.02 -16.90 -0.52
C SER A 28 17.58 -15.99 0.63
N ARG A 29 18.39 -15.95 1.69
CA ARG A 29 18.21 -15.00 2.80
C ARG A 29 18.32 -13.56 2.32
N SER A 30 19.29 -13.28 1.44
CA SER A 30 19.44 -11.95 0.84
C SER A 30 18.21 -11.55 0.03
N GLY A 31 17.63 -12.46 -0.75
CA GLY A 31 16.42 -12.20 -1.52
C GLY A 31 15.19 -11.96 -0.64
N TYR A 32 15.09 -12.63 0.52
CA TYR A 32 14.05 -12.33 1.52
C TYR A 32 14.22 -10.92 2.11
N TYR A 33 15.44 -10.56 2.54
CA TYR A 33 15.68 -9.22 3.07
C TYR A 33 15.49 -8.14 2.01
N GLU A 34 15.99 -8.33 0.78
CA GLU A 34 15.71 -7.41 -0.33
C GLU A 34 14.21 -7.30 -0.63
N TRP A 35 13.45 -8.39 -0.58
CA TRP A 35 12.00 -8.33 -0.76
C TRP A 35 11.30 -7.60 0.39
N ARG A 36 11.77 -7.79 1.63
CA ARG A 36 11.20 -7.17 2.83
C ARG A 36 11.55 -5.69 2.93
N GLU A 37 12.79 -5.34 2.60
CA GLU A 37 13.35 -3.99 2.65
C GLU A 37 13.09 -3.22 1.36
N ARG A 38 12.56 -3.88 0.32
CA ARG A 38 12.18 -3.22 -0.93
C ARG A 38 11.29 -2.04 -0.55
N PRO A 39 11.77 -0.81 -0.72
CA PRO A 39 10.95 0.34 -0.42
C PRO A 39 9.73 0.23 -1.32
N ALA A 40 8.55 0.51 -0.75
CA ALA A 40 7.37 0.72 -1.57
C ALA A 40 7.79 1.68 -2.69
N SER A 41 7.52 1.32 -3.95
CA SER A 41 7.95 2.16 -5.08
C SER A 41 7.47 3.60 -4.85
N ALA A 42 8.17 4.59 -5.39
CA ALA A 42 7.74 5.99 -5.26
C ALA A 42 6.24 6.16 -5.61
N THR A 43 5.75 5.40 -6.59
CA THR A 43 4.33 5.28 -6.94
C THR A 43 3.46 4.70 -5.82
N ALA A 44 3.88 3.61 -5.18
CA ALA A 44 3.13 2.99 -4.08
C ALA A 44 3.07 3.90 -2.84
N GLN A 45 4.18 4.57 -2.50
CA GLN A 45 4.21 5.57 -1.42
C GLN A 45 3.28 6.75 -1.74
N ARG A 46 3.37 7.28 -2.97
CA ARG A 46 2.49 8.36 -3.44
C ARG A 46 1.03 7.95 -3.40
N ARG A 47 0.70 6.72 -3.80
CA ARG A 47 -0.65 6.17 -3.74
C ARG A 47 -1.15 6.05 -2.30
N ALA A 48 -0.32 5.58 -1.37
CA ALA A 48 -0.67 5.50 0.04
C ALA A 48 -0.93 6.88 0.66
N LEU A 49 -0.09 7.88 0.33
CA LEU A 49 -0.29 9.26 0.76
C LEU A 49 -1.60 9.83 0.20
N LEU A 50 -1.86 9.66 -1.09
CA LEU A 50 -3.13 10.08 -1.70
C LEU A 50 -4.33 9.36 -1.07
N ALA A 51 -4.21 8.07 -0.75
CA ALA A 51 -5.26 7.31 -0.08
C ALA A 51 -5.61 7.90 1.30
N ALA A 52 -4.59 8.27 2.08
CA ALA A 52 -4.78 8.92 3.38
C ALA A 52 -5.46 10.29 3.25
N LEU A 53 -5.05 11.11 2.29
CA LEU A 53 -5.68 12.41 2.04
C LEU A 53 -7.13 12.30 1.55
N VAL A 54 -7.42 11.32 0.69
CA VAL A 54 -8.78 10.99 0.25
C VAL A 54 -9.66 10.66 1.46
N ALA A 55 -9.19 9.79 2.35
CA ALA A 55 -9.90 9.39 3.57
C ALA A 55 -10.18 10.60 4.48
N GLU A 56 -9.16 11.44 4.71
CA GLU A 56 -9.28 12.64 5.54
C GLU A 56 -10.32 13.62 4.98
N ILE A 57 -10.28 13.91 3.69
CA ILE A 57 -11.24 14.81 3.04
C ILE A 57 -12.65 14.23 3.08
N PHE A 58 -12.79 12.92 2.85
CA PHE A 58 -14.08 12.25 2.89
C PHE A 58 -14.69 12.29 4.30
N ALA A 59 -13.92 11.95 5.33
CA ALA A 59 -14.33 12.01 6.73
C ALA A 59 -14.67 13.45 7.16
N GLY A 60 -13.84 14.44 6.81
CA GLY A 60 -14.10 15.85 7.08
C GLY A 60 -15.33 16.42 6.35
N SER A 61 -15.81 15.74 5.32
CA SER A 61 -17.05 16.08 4.59
C SER A 61 -18.31 15.40 5.14
N HIS A 62 -18.22 14.73 6.30
CA HIS A 62 -19.27 13.86 6.83
C HIS A 62 -19.73 12.81 5.81
N GLU A 63 -18.78 12.27 5.04
CA GLU A 63 -19.03 11.21 4.05
C GLU A 63 -20.00 11.61 2.91
N THR A 64 -20.29 12.91 2.76
CA THR A 64 -21.22 13.42 1.74
C THR A 64 -20.55 13.66 0.38
N TYR A 65 -19.22 13.74 0.34
CA TYR A 65 -18.50 14.05 -0.89
C TYR A 65 -18.26 12.78 -1.70
N GLY A 66 -18.80 12.74 -2.92
CA GLY A 66 -18.38 11.78 -3.93
C GLY A 66 -16.98 12.10 -4.50
N TYR A 67 -16.41 11.15 -5.25
CA TYR A 67 -15.03 11.22 -5.77
C TYR A 67 -14.68 12.51 -6.53
N ARG A 68 -15.63 13.12 -7.24
CA ARG A 68 -15.41 14.40 -7.95
C ARG A 68 -15.14 15.56 -6.99
N ARG A 69 -15.86 15.61 -5.86
CA ARG A 69 -15.68 16.67 -4.85
C ARG A 69 -14.41 16.46 -4.04
N VAL A 70 -14.07 15.21 -3.75
CA VAL A 70 -12.80 14.84 -3.11
C VAL A 70 -11.62 15.19 -4.02
N HIS A 71 -11.70 14.87 -5.31
CA HIS A 71 -10.68 15.25 -6.30
C HIS A 71 -10.47 16.77 -6.38
N ALA A 72 -11.55 17.55 -6.40
CA ALA A 72 -11.46 19.01 -6.37
C ALA A 72 -10.82 19.53 -5.07
N ALA A 73 -11.10 18.91 -3.92
CA ALA A 73 -10.48 19.26 -2.64
C ALA A 73 -8.98 18.93 -2.59
N LEU A 74 -8.57 17.79 -3.15
CA LEU A 74 -7.15 17.45 -3.33
C LEU A 74 -6.44 18.46 -4.21
N ALA A 75 -7.02 18.82 -5.35
CA ALA A 75 -6.45 19.82 -6.25
C ALA A 75 -6.27 21.19 -5.56
N ARG A 76 -7.23 21.61 -4.71
CA ARG A 76 -7.10 22.84 -3.89
C ARG A 76 -5.97 22.79 -2.87
N ARG A 77 -5.58 21.59 -2.43
CA ARG A 77 -4.43 21.38 -1.53
C ARG A 77 -3.09 21.21 -2.28
N GLY A 78 -3.09 21.39 -3.62
CA GLY A 78 -1.90 21.21 -4.45
C GLY A 78 -1.63 19.76 -4.87
N GLU A 79 -2.56 18.84 -4.54
CA GLU A 79 -2.36 17.41 -4.77
C GLU A 79 -3.00 16.98 -6.09
N HIS A 80 -2.19 17.05 -7.16
CA HIS A 80 -2.62 16.68 -8.49
C HIS A 80 -2.62 15.16 -8.69
N CYS A 81 -3.81 14.62 -8.96
CA CYS A 81 -4.04 13.22 -9.32
C CYS A 81 -5.21 13.12 -10.30
N SER A 82 -5.39 11.95 -10.93
CA SER A 82 -6.54 11.71 -11.81
C SER A 82 -7.81 11.45 -11.00
N ALA A 83 -8.96 11.88 -11.52
CA ALA A 83 -10.25 11.63 -10.86
C ALA A 83 -10.55 10.12 -10.75
N GLU A 84 -10.08 9.31 -11.71
CA GLU A 84 -10.20 7.85 -11.67
C GLU A 84 -9.35 7.22 -10.55
N LEU A 85 -8.16 7.77 -10.25
CA LEU A 85 -7.38 7.31 -9.11
C LEU A 85 -8.11 7.59 -7.80
N VAL A 86 -8.70 8.78 -7.64
CA VAL A 86 -9.52 9.11 -6.46
C VAL A 86 -10.71 8.16 -6.34
N ARG A 87 -11.39 7.87 -7.46
CA ARG A 87 -12.50 6.91 -7.49
C ARG A 87 -12.07 5.51 -7.06
N ALA A 88 -10.93 5.01 -7.55
CA ALA A 88 -10.40 3.72 -7.17
C ALA A 88 -10.02 3.68 -5.67
N LEU A 89 -9.35 4.72 -5.18
CA LEU A 89 -8.97 4.84 -3.77
C LEU A 89 -10.19 4.89 -2.84
N MET A 90 -11.24 5.63 -3.19
CA MET A 90 -12.48 5.63 -2.41
C MET A 90 -13.14 4.25 -2.40
N ARG A 91 -13.19 3.55 -3.53
CA ARG A 91 -13.73 2.18 -3.61
C ARG A 91 -12.98 1.15 -2.78
N GLU A 92 -11.66 1.32 -2.61
CA GLU A 92 -10.86 0.47 -1.73
C GLU A 92 -11.11 0.73 -0.25
N GLN A 93 -11.70 1.89 0.10
CA GLN A 93 -11.94 2.33 1.47
C GLN A 93 -13.39 2.19 1.93
N GLY A 94 -14.37 2.11 1.01
CA GLY A 94 -15.80 1.94 1.32
C GLY A 94 -16.71 2.17 0.13
#